data_AF-A0A928UYB1-F1
#
_entry.id   AF-A0A928UYB1-F1
#
_cell.length_a   1.000
_cell.length_b   1.000
_cell.length_c   1.000
_cell.angle_alpha   90.00
_cell.angle_beta   90.00
_cell.angle_gamma   90.00
#
_symmetry.space_group_name_H-M   'P 1'
#
loop_
_entity.id
_entity.type
_entity.pdbx_description
1 polymer ?
#
loop_
_entity_poly.entity_id
_entity_poly.type
_entity_poly.pdbx_seq_one_letter_code
_entity_poly.pdbx_strand_id
1 'polypeptide(L)'
;MTKNTIKNQELSEEVQEEMNDAVEEKVEQTQDFLRSIINPKQLSTYLVTKNLPFVAFIAFLGLLYISNRHLAENTVRKIDKLGKEVKELGWDYKSLNAELMKLTTQSEIAKRADTLGLRERTEPPIKIEVVKK
;
A
#
# COMPACT_ATOMS: atom_id res chain seq x y z
N MET A 1 -33.81 3.68 5.94
CA MET A 1 -32.63 3.21 5.18
C MET A 1 -33.10 2.66 3.85
N THR A 2 -33.00 3.46 2.79
CA THR A 2 -33.48 3.13 1.45
C THR A 2 -32.51 2.13 0.81
N LYS A 3 -32.98 0.91 0.53
CA LYS A 3 -32.18 -0.13 -0.12
C LYS A 3 -31.98 0.23 -1.59
N ASN A 4 -30.71 0.21 -2.02
CA ASN A 4 -30.24 0.60 -3.34
C ASN A 4 -30.62 -0.50 -4.37
N THR A 5 -31.46 -0.16 -5.36
CA THR A 5 -32.01 -1.08 -6.38
C THR A 5 -31.32 -0.99 -7.75
N ILE A 6 -30.16 -0.33 -7.87
CA ILE A 6 -29.49 -0.10 -9.17
C ILE A 6 -28.37 -1.13 -9.43
N LYS A 7 -28.60 -2.42 -9.18
CA LYS A 7 -27.58 -3.44 -9.49
C LYS A 7 -28.07 -4.70 -10.22
N ASN A 8 -29.37 -4.86 -10.43
CA ASN A 8 -29.93 -6.09 -11.02
C ASN A 8 -30.90 -5.77 -12.16
N GLN A 9 -30.46 -4.96 -13.12
CA GLN A 9 -31.03 -5.03 -14.46
C GLN A 9 -30.00 -5.82 -15.27
N GLU A 10 -30.17 -7.13 -15.32
CA GLU A 10 -29.38 -7.97 -16.21
C GLU A 10 -29.58 -7.42 -17.62
N LEU A 11 -28.45 -7.10 -18.26
CA LEU A 11 -28.44 -6.62 -19.63
C LEU A 11 -29.17 -7.67 -20.48
N SER A 12 -30.19 -7.27 -21.22
CA SER A 12 -30.93 -8.15 -22.13
C SER A 12 -29.94 -8.94 -22.98
N GLU A 13 -30.19 -10.24 -23.17
CA GLU A 13 -29.31 -11.16 -23.89
C GLU A 13 -28.89 -10.61 -25.27
N GLU A 14 -29.77 -9.88 -25.97
CA GLU A 14 -29.47 -9.16 -27.22
C GLU A 14 -28.40 -8.07 -27.07
N VAL A 15 -28.44 -7.28 -25.99
CA VAL A 15 -27.44 -6.20 -25.76
C VAL A 15 -26.09 -6.80 -25.36
N GLN A 16 -26.10 -7.94 -24.67
CA GLN A 16 -24.89 -8.67 -24.33
C GLN A 16 -24.27 -9.29 -25.59
N GLU A 17 -25.07 -9.82 -26.50
CA GLU A 17 -24.66 -10.40 -27.78
C GLU A 17 -24.11 -9.31 -28.73
N GLU A 18 -24.80 -8.17 -28.89
CA GLU A 18 -24.28 -7.02 -29.66
C GLU A 18 -22.97 -6.46 -29.09
N MET A 19 -22.84 -6.40 -27.75
CA MET A 19 -21.59 -5.99 -27.10
C MET A 19 -20.47 -7.00 -27.33
N ASN A 20 -20.77 -8.30 -27.30
CA ASN A 20 -19.77 -9.35 -27.51
C ASN A 20 -19.31 -9.35 -28.98
N ASP A 21 -20.23 -9.23 -29.94
CA ASP A 21 -19.93 -9.13 -31.37
C ASP A 21 -19.12 -7.88 -31.69
N ALA A 22 -19.47 -6.73 -31.11
CA ALA A 22 -18.70 -5.49 -31.26
C ALA A 22 -17.31 -5.60 -30.61
N VAL A 23 -17.18 -6.30 -29.48
CA VAL A 23 -15.88 -6.55 -28.85
C VAL A 23 -15.05 -7.51 -29.70
N GLU A 24 -15.64 -8.55 -30.26
CA GLU A 24 -14.98 -9.54 -31.12
C GLU A 24 -14.48 -8.89 -32.41
N GLU A 25 -15.28 -8.02 -33.05
CA GLU A 25 -14.86 -7.24 -34.22
C GLU A 25 -13.67 -6.31 -33.89
N LYS A 26 -13.66 -5.67 -32.70
CA LYS A 26 -12.54 -4.82 -32.26
C LYS A 26 -11.29 -5.63 -31.94
N VAL A 27 -11.45 -6.82 -31.38
CA VAL A 27 -10.37 -7.76 -31.07
C VAL A 27 -9.76 -8.30 -32.36
N GLU A 28 -10.57 -8.68 -33.35
CA GLU A 28 -10.11 -9.11 -34.68
C GLU A 28 -9.40 -7.98 -35.41
N GLN A 29 -9.97 -6.77 -35.45
CA GLN A 29 -9.33 -5.58 -36.03
C GLN A 29 -7.97 -5.29 -35.39
N THR A 30 -7.87 -5.43 -34.07
CA THR A 30 -6.61 -5.24 -33.33
C THR A 30 -5.62 -6.36 -33.65
N GLN A 31 -6.09 -7.61 -33.70
CA GLN A 31 -5.26 -8.78 -34.00
C GLN A 31 -4.71 -8.76 -35.42
N ASP A 32 -5.52 -8.38 -36.40
CA ASP A 32 -5.12 -8.30 -37.80
C ASP A 32 -4.21 -7.10 -38.06
N PHE A 33 -4.42 -5.98 -37.36
CA PHE A 33 -3.48 -4.87 -37.34
C PHE A 33 -2.12 -5.29 -36.76
N LEU A 34 -2.11 -6.01 -35.64
CA LEU A 34 -0.88 -6.53 -35.04
C LEU A 34 -0.18 -7.52 -35.98
N ARG A 35 -0.90 -8.45 -36.61
CA ARG A 35 -0.36 -9.38 -37.61
C ARG A 35 0.21 -8.66 -38.83
N SER A 36 -0.46 -7.60 -39.30
CA SER A 36 0.00 -6.77 -40.43
C SER A 36 1.32 -6.05 -40.12
N ILE A 37 1.47 -5.53 -38.90
CA ILE A 37 2.69 -4.84 -38.43
C ILE A 37 3.83 -5.83 -38.13
N ILE A 38 3.51 -7.03 -37.64
CA ILE A 38 4.50 -8.08 -37.30
C ILE A 38 4.95 -8.87 -38.54
N ASN A 39 4.28 -8.72 -39.69
CA ASN A 39 4.67 -9.41 -40.91
C ASN A 39 6.09 -9.04 -41.36
N PRO A 40 7.03 -10.00 -41.45
CA PRO A 40 8.45 -9.74 -41.70
C PRO A 40 8.71 -9.12 -43.09
N LYS A 41 7.78 -9.26 -44.03
CA LYS A 41 7.83 -8.68 -45.37
C LYS A 41 7.71 -7.14 -45.36
N GLN A 42 7.00 -6.57 -44.38
CA GLN A 42 6.94 -5.11 -44.20
C GLN A 42 8.09 -4.59 -43.32
N LEU A 43 8.72 -5.43 -42.52
CA LEU A 43 9.91 -5.10 -41.75
C LEU A 43 11.20 -5.12 -42.61
N SER A 44 11.12 -4.74 -43.89
CA SER A 44 12.32 -4.61 -44.73
C SER A 44 13.15 -3.41 -44.27
N THR A 45 14.48 -3.52 -44.35
CA THR A 45 15.45 -2.47 -44.00
C THR A 45 15.11 -1.11 -44.63
N TYR A 46 14.43 -1.11 -45.79
CA TYR A 46 13.96 0.07 -46.52
C TYR A 46 12.89 0.89 -45.78
N LEU A 47 11.94 0.24 -45.09
CA LEU A 47 10.90 0.93 -44.33
C LEU A 47 11.42 1.50 -43.01
N VAL A 48 12.39 0.82 -42.40
CA VAL A 48 13.08 1.27 -41.18
C VAL A 48 13.95 2.50 -41.48
N THR A 49 14.66 2.54 -42.62
CA THR A 49 15.43 3.72 -43.03
C THR A 49 14.53 4.88 -43.46
N LYS A 50 13.38 4.62 -44.10
CA LYS A 50 12.42 5.66 -44.49
C LYS A 50 11.74 6.33 -43.29
N ASN A 51 11.52 5.59 -42.20
CA ASN A 51 10.87 6.07 -40.97
C ASN A 51 11.83 6.09 -39.77
N LEU A 52 13.12 6.36 -40.02
CA LEU A 52 14.16 6.40 -39.00
C LEU A 52 13.81 7.23 -37.74
N PRO A 53 13.23 8.46 -37.83
CA PRO A 53 12.89 9.21 -36.62
C PRO A 53 11.81 8.54 -35.76
N PHE A 54 10.88 7.79 -36.36
CA PHE A 54 9.83 7.09 -35.63
C PHE A 54 10.37 5.88 -34.86
N VAL A 55 11.29 5.12 -35.47
CA VAL A 55 11.94 3.99 -34.80
C VAL A 55 12.84 4.48 -33.67
N ALA A 56 13.57 5.59 -33.87
CA ALA A 56 14.36 6.21 -32.81
C ALA A 56 13.49 6.70 -31.64
N PHE A 57 12.29 7.22 -31.93
CA PHE A 57 11.34 7.62 -30.89
C PHE A 57 10.84 6.44 -30.06
N ILE A 58 10.51 5.30 -30.68
CA ILE A 58 10.12 4.08 -29.96
C ILE A 58 11.29 3.54 -29.13
N ALA A 59 12.50 3.53 -29.69
CA ALA A 59 13.69 3.12 -28.95
C ALA A 59 13.95 4.03 -27.73
N PHE A 60 13.76 5.35 -27.88
CA PHE A 60 13.85 6.32 -26.79
C PHE A 60 12.79 6.08 -25.70
N LEU A 61 11.53 5.81 -26.09
CA LEU A 61 10.47 5.39 -25.16
C LEU A 61 10.83 4.09 -24.43
N GLY A 62 11.41 3.12 -25.13
CA GLY A 62 11.90 1.87 -24.54
C GLY A 62 12.99 2.11 -23.51
N LEU A 63 13.94 3.00 -23.81
CA LEU A 63 14.99 3.40 -22.87
C LEU A 63 14.40 4.08 -21.62
N LEU A 64 13.49 5.06 -21.82
CA LEU A 64 12.79 5.72 -20.72
C LEU A 64 12.00 4.73 -19.85
N TYR A 65 11.36 3.73 -20.46
CA TYR A 65 10.64 2.70 -19.74
C TYR A 65 11.58 1.85 -18.87
N ILE A 66 12.72 1.40 -19.40
CA ILE A 66 13.72 0.64 -18.64
C ILE A 66 14.28 1.48 -17.50
N SER A 67 14.59 2.75 -17.76
CA SER A 67 15.06 3.70 -16.73
C SER A 67 14.03 3.87 -15.61
N ASN A 68 12.76 4.11 -15.96
CA ASN A 68 11.69 4.23 -14.97
C ASN A 68 11.49 2.95 -14.16
N ARG A 69 11.58 1.79 -14.81
CA ARG A 69 11.48 0.50 -14.14
C ARG A 69 12.57 0.33 -13.08
N HIS A 70 13.80 0.73 -13.39
CA HIS A 70 14.90 0.61 -12.43
C HIS A 70 14.73 1.56 -11.23
N LEU A 71 14.21 2.78 -11.45
CA LEU A 71 13.87 3.71 -10.38
C LEU A 71 12.75 3.18 -9.49
N ALA A 72 11.71 2.60 -10.08
CA ALA A 72 10.60 1.99 -9.35
C ALA A 72 11.10 0.85 -8.45
N GLU A 73 11.92 -0.05 -8.98
CA GLU A 73 12.47 -1.17 -8.21
C GLU A 73 13.33 -0.71 -7.03
N ASN A 74 14.19 0.29 -7.24
CA ASN A 74 14.98 0.87 -6.16
C ASN A 74 14.11 1.54 -5.09
N THR A 75 13.00 2.15 -5.49
CA THR A 75 12.03 2.77 -4.57
C THR A 75 11.31 1.72 -3.74
N VAL A 76 10.85 0.63 -4.35
CA VAL A 76 10.22 -0.49 -3.64
C VAL A 76 11.18 -1.07 -2.59
N ARG A 77 12.45 -1.31 -2.95
CA ARG A 77 13.45 -1.80 -1.99
C ARG A 77 13.69 -0.84 -0.83
N LYS A 78 13.63 0.48 -1.06
CA LYS A 78 13.72 1.48 0.00
C LYS A 78 12.51 1.42 0.93
N ILE A 79 11.30 1.32 0.37
CA ILE A 79 10.07 1.18 1.15
C ILE A 79 10.14 -0.04 2.06
N ASP A 80 10.59 -1.18 1.54
CA ASP A 80 10.73 -2.41 2.35
C ASP A 80 11.73 -2.26 3.49
N LYS A 81 12.86 -1.58 3.25
CA LYS A 81 13.86 -1.31 4.29
C LYS A 81 13.31 -0.37 5.37
N LEU A 82 12.74 0.76 4.98
CA LEU A 82 12.14 1.72 5.91
C LEU A 82 10.98 1.07 6.69
N GLY A 83 10.17 0.23 6.05
CA GLY A 83 9.09 -0.50 6.71
C GLY A 83 9.60 -1.45 7.79
N LYS A 84 10.76 -2.10 7.57
CA LYS A 84 11.42 -2.93 8.60
C LYS A 84 11.94 -2.08 9.75
N GLU A 85 12.64 -0.98 9.45
CA GLU A 85 13.17 -0.06 10.47
C GLU A 85 12.06 0.50 11.37
N VAL A 86 10.95 0.97 10.78
CA VAL A 86 9.78 1.45 11.55
C VAL A 86 9.19 0.34 12.42
N LYS A 87 9.14 -0.89 11.89
CA LYS A 87 8.65 -2.03 12.67
C LYS A 87 9.59 -2.30 13.85
N GLU A 88 10.90 -2.41 13.63
CA GLU A 88 11.88 -2.63 14.69
C GLU A 88 11.79 -1.54 15.77
N LEU A 89 11.79 -0.27 15.38
CA LEU A 89 11.66 0.86 16.31
C LEU A 89 10.34 0.81 17.09
N GLY A 90 9.25 0.40 16.45
CA GLY A 90 7.97 0.19 17.10
C GLY A 90 7.98 -0.96 18.12
N TRP A 91 8.82 -1.99 17.93
CA TRP A 91 8.98 -3.07 18.89
C TRP A 91 9.82 -2.63 20.08
N ASP A 92 10.90 -1.89 19.84
CA ASP A 92 11.74 -1.30 20.89
C ASP A 92 10.93 -0.38 21.80
N TYR A 93 10.10 0.51 21.21
CA TYR A 93 9.21 1.37 21.97
C TYR A 93 8.24 0.57 22.85
N LYS A 94 7.61 -0.48 22.31
CA LYS A 94 6.67 -1.31 23.07
C LYS A 94 7.36 -2.05 24.21
N SER A 95 8.56 -2.58 23.96
CA SER A 95 9.36 -3.28 24.96
C SER A 95 9.74 -2.32 26.10
N LEU A 96 10.29 -1.15 25.77
CA LEU A 96 10.67 -0.13 26.74
C LEU A 96 9.46 0.38 27.53
N ASN A 97 8.33 0.61 26.87
CA ASN A 97 7.11 1.05 27.54
C ASN A 97 6.57 -0.03 28.49
N ALA A 98 6.65 -1.31 28.13
CA ALA A 98 6.28 -2.41 29.01
C ALA A 98 7.19 -2.50 30.24
N GLU A 99 8.50 -2.28 30.06
CA GLU A 99 9.45 -2.19 31.17
C GLU A 99 9.14 -0.99 32.07
N LEU A 100 8.90 0.19 31.49
CA LEU A 100 8.47 1.39 32.22
C LEU A 100 7.19 1.15 33.01
N MET A 101 6.18 0.49 32.42
CA MET A 101 4.93 0.14 33.12
C MET A 101 5.18 -0.80 34.29
N LYS A 102 6.07 -1.80 34.13
CA LYS A 102 6.45 -2.69 35.22
C LYS A 102 7.13 -1.91 36.35
N LEU A 103 8.09 -1.05 36.03
CA LEU A 103 8.81 -0.24 37.01
C LEU A 103 7.91 0.78 37.74
N THR A 104 6.91 1.31 37.03
CA THR A 104 5.92 2.27 37.56
C THR A 104 4.72 1.59 38.23
N THR A 105 4.66 0.26 38.23
CA THR A 105 3.59 -0.46 38.92
C THR A 105 3.70 -0.22 40.43
N GLN A 106 2.57 0.03 41.07
CA GLN A 106 2.45 0.34 42.50
C GLN A 106 3.20 -0.64 43.40
N SER A 107 3.14 -1.95 43.11
CA SER A 107 3.85 -2.98 43.89
C SER A 107 5.38 -2.92 43.74
N GLU A 108 5.89 -2.58 42.56
CA GLU A 108 7.33 -2.37 42.30
C GLU A 108 7.82 -1.07 42.93
N ILE A 109 7.03 0.00 42.85
CA ILE A 109 7.32 1.27 43.54
C ILE A 109 7.31 1.07 45.05
N ALA A 110 6.31 0.40 45.62
CA ALA A 110 6.21 0.14 47.05
C ALA A 110 7.42 -0.65 47.57
N LYS A 111 7.88 -1.67 46.84
CA LYS A 111 9.12 -2.41 47.16
C LYS A 111 10.37 -1.52 47.15
N ARG A 112 10.50 -0.61 46.17
CA ARG A 112 11.61 0.35 46.12
C ARG A 112 11.50 1.46 47.16
N ALA A 113 10.29 1.83 47.57
CA ALA A 113 10.04 2.84 48.59
C ALA A 113 10.24 2.29 50.01
N ASP A 114 10.06 0.98 50.21
CA ASP A 114 10.30 0.31 51.50
C ASP A 114 11.78 0.39 51.90
N THR A 115 12.72 0.34 50.94
CA THR A 115 14.16 0.59 51.22
C THR A 115 14.44 2.02 51.66
N LEU A 116 13.55 2.96 51.35
CA LEU A 116 13.61 4.36 51.79
C LEU A 116 12.83 4.57 53.11
N GLY A 117 12.28 3.52 53.71
CA GLY A 117 11.48 3.57 54.95
C GLY A 117 10.05 4.08 54.75
N LEU A 118 9.58 4.19 53.50
CA LEU A 118 8.24 4.67 53.17
C LEU A 118 7.27 3.50 53.03
N ARG A 119 6.18 3.52 53.80
CA ARG A 119 5.13 2.49 53.77
C ARG A 119 3.92 2.95 52.97
N GLU A 120 3.38 2.02 52.19
CA GLU A 120 2.15 2.25 51.45
C GLU A 120 0.96 2.35 52.41
N ARG A 121 0.08 3.31 52.15
CA ARG A 121 -1.15 3.50 52.91
C ARG A 121 -2.24 2.59 52.35
N THR A 122 -2.52 1.50 53.03
CA THR A 122 -3.58 0.52 52.68
C THR A 122 -4.98 0.99 53.05
N GLU A 123 -5.11 1.91 54.00
CA GLU A 123 -6.40 2.39 54.49
C GLU A 123 -6.80 3.72 53.81
N PRO A 124 -8.06 3.86 53.35
CA PRO A 124 -8.52 5.09 52.71
C PRO A 124 -8.47 6.30 53.66
N PRO A 125 -8.25 7.52 53.13
CA PRO A 125 -8.29 8.74 53.92
C PRO A 125 -9.63 8.99 54.60
N ILE A 126 -9.59 9.14 55.92
CA ILE A 126 -10.74 9.56 56.72
C ILE A 126 -10.93 11.06 56.51
N LYS A 127 -12.11 11.46 56.04
CA LYS A 127 -12.49 12.88 55.93
C LYS A 127 -12.71 13.43 57.33
N ILE A 128 -11.89 14.40 57.74
CA ILE A 128 -12.05 15.10 59.01
C ILE A 128 -13.04 16.25 58.77
N GLU A 129 -14.26 16.13 59.27
CA GLU A 129 -15.21 17.23 59.27
C GLU A 129 -14.95 18.12 60.48
N VAL A 130 -14.54 19.37 60.23
CA VAL A 130 -14.24 20.33 61.29
C VAL A 130 -15.55 20.87 61.83
N VAL A 131 -15.97 20.38 63.00
CA VAL A 131 -17.09 20.98 63.74
C VAL A 131 -16.62 22.33 64.28
N LYS A 132 -17.03 23.42 63.60
CA LYS A 132 -16.87 24.77 64.15
C LYS A 132 -17.79 24.90 65.38
N LYS A 133 -17.17 25.24 66.53
CA LYS A 133 -17.87 25.69 67.74
C LYS A 133 -18.48 27.07 67.53
#